data_AF-A0A7V2RT17-F1
#
_entry.id   AF-A0A7V2RT17-F1
#
_cell.length_a   1.000
_cell.length_b   1.000
_cell.length_c   1.000
_cell.angle_alpha   90.00
_cell.angle_beta   90.00
_cell.angle_gamma   90.00
#
_symmetry.space_group_name_H-M   'P 1'
#
loop_
_entity.id
_entity.type
_entity.pdbx_description
1 polymer ?
#
loop_
_entity_poly.entity_id
_entity_poly.type
_entity_poly.pdbx_seq_one_letter_code
_entity_poly.pdbx_strand_id
1 'polypeptide(L)'
;MAQATGSGGSGEDQEELLKIVGEIAARSHTLIEEFLRRQQTAAQERPPVDPLSVGSAFLELTARLMSDPTSVMNRNFAMWQDYMQLWQATTLRMFGQEAEPVAVPERGDRRFRDPAWHDNVLFDFIKQSYLLASRYVLETVREDHGLDEKTRQKVEFYARQFVDALAPSNFVMTNPEVLRATIETRGENLLRGLKNMLEDLERGKGRLAIRMTDMEAFEIGRNIATTPGKVVFRNELMELIQYDPATEQVHKRPLLIVPPWINKFYILDLQPKNS
;
A
#
# COMPACT_ATOMS: atom_id res chain seq x y z
N MET A 1 -6.83 -42.90 22.52
CA MET A 1 -8.13 -42.55 21.91
C MET A 1 -8.19 -41.05 21.71
N ALA A 2 -7.94 -40.59 20.49
CA ALA A 2 -8.38 -39.32 19.91
C ALA A 2 -8.06 -39.44 18.41
N GLN A 3 -9.05 -39.88 17.64
CA GLN A 3 -8.97 -39.95 16.18
C GLN A 3 -9.00 -38.53 15.65
N ALA A 4 -7.94 -38.11 14.95
CA ALA A 4 -7.96 -36.90 14.14
C ALA A 4 -8.69 -37.23 12.84
N THR A 5 -9.94 -36.78 12.75
CA THR A 5 -10.75 -36.75 11.54
C THR A 5 -10.10 -35.83 10.50
N GLY A 6 -9.36 -36.42 9.55
CA GLY A 6 -9.07 -35.77 8.28
C GLY A 6 -10.30 -35.88 7.38
N SER A 7 -11.14 -34.84 7.37
CA SER A 7 -12.21 -34.67 6.37
C SER A 7 -11.65 -33.91 5.16
N GLY A 8 -11.85 -34.48 3.98
CA GLY A 8 -11.21 -34.11 2.73
C GLY A 8 -11.52 -32.71 2.20
N GLY A 9 -10.56 -32.16 1.46
CA GLY A 9 -10.85 -31.16 0.43
C GLY A 9 -11.46 -31.88 -0.76
N SER A 10 -12.64 -31.44 -1.16
CA SER A 10 -13.46 -31.96 -2.27
C SER A 10 -12.69 -31.94 -3.59
N GLY A 11 -12.93 -32.92 -4.46
CA GLY A 11 -12.45 -32.88 -5.85
C GLY A 11 -12.98 -31.67 -6.63
N GLU A 12 -14.09 -31.07 -6.17
CA GLU A 12 -14.69 -29.83 -6.70
C GLU A 12 -13.75 -28.62 -6.52
N ASP A 13 -13.10 -28.47 -5.36
CA ASP A 13 -12.17 -27.35 -5.09
C ASP A 13 -10.93 -27.40 -5.99
N GLN A 14 -10.46 -28.62 -6.31
CA GLN A 14 -9.34 -28.83 -7.23
C GLN A 14 -9.73 -28.53 -8.68
N GLU A 15 -10.95 -28.89 -9.08
CA GLU A 15 -11.45 -28.62 -10.43
C GLU A 15 -11.72 -27.12 -10.65
N GLU A 16 -12.23 -26.43 -9.63
CA GLU A 16 -12.40 -24.98 -9.62
C GLU A 16 -11.06 -24.24 -9.70
N LEU A 17 -10.05 -24.66 -8.91
CA LEU A 17 -8.69 -24.13 -8.98
C LEU A 17 -8.08 -24.30 -10.38
N LEU A 18 -8.23 -25.47 -10.99
CA LEU A 18 -7.71 -25.73 -12.34
C LEU A 18 -8.38 -24.85 -13.40
N LYS A 19 -9.70 -24.62 -13.28
CA LYS A 19 -10.42 -23.66 -14.14
C LYS A 19 -9.89 -22.25 -13.98
N ILE A 20 -9.71 -21.78 -12.74
CA ILE A 20 -9.18 -20.46 -12.44
C ILE A 20 -7.76 -20.29 -13.02
N VAL A 21 -6.90 -21.28 -12.86
CA VAL A 21 -5.53 -21.26 -13.41
C VAL A 21 -5.54 -21.21 -14.93
N GLY A 22 -6.39 -21.99 -15.59
CA GLY A 22 -6.53 -21.99 -17.05
C GLY A 22 -7.04 -20.65 -17.60
N GLU A 23 -8.04 -20.07 -16.95
CA GLU A 23 -8.59 -18.75 -17.31
C GLU A 23 -7.55 -17.63 -17.12
N ILE A 24 -6.83 -17.65 -16.00
CA ILE A 24 -5.73 -16.72 -15.72
C ILE A 24 -4.65 -16.82 -16.78
N ALA A 25 -4.19 -18.04 -17.12
CA ALA A 25 -3.11 -18.23 -18.08
C ALA A 25 -3.46 -17.70 -19.48
N ALA A 26 -4.68 -17.94 -19.95
CA ALA A 26 -5.13 -17.45 -21.24
C ALA A 26 -5.24 -15.91 -21.27
N ARG A 27 -5.79 -15.30 -20.20
CA ARG A 27 -5.95 -13.84 -20.10
C ARG A 27 -4.64 -13.11 -19.83
N SER A 28 -3.73 -13.71 -19.07
CA SER A 28 -2.48 -13.06 -18.66
C SER A 28 -1.58 -12.72 -19.85
N HIS A 29 -1.48 -13.62 -20.83
CA HIS A 29 -0.59 -13.40 -21.98
C HIS A 29 -0.96 -12.15 -22.76
N THR A 30 -2.23 -12.02 -23.15
CA THR A 30 -2.70 -10.87 -23.94
C THR A 30 -2.60 -9.55 -23.16
N LEU A 31 -2.98 -9.55 -21.89
CA LEU A 31 -2.95 -8.33 -21.06
C LEU A 31 -1.52 -7.89 -20.75
N ILE A 32 -0.60 -8.83 -20.49
CA ILE A 32 0.82 -8.53 -20.26
C ILE A 32 1.46 -8.00 -21.55
N GLU A 33 1.19 -8.60 -22.71
CA GLU A 33 1.69 -8.10 -24.00
C GLU A 33 1.19 -6.68 -24.27
N GLU A 34 -0.10 -6.41 -24.03
CA GLU A 34 -0.67 -5.07 -24.22
C GLU A 34 -0.07 -4.05 -23.25
N PHE A 35 0.11 -4.44 -21.98
CA PHE A 35 0.79 -3.62 -20.97
C PHE A 35 2.23 -3.29 -21.39
N LEU A 36 3.01 -4.30 -21.78
CA LEU A 36 4.40 -4.13 -22.21
C LEU A 36 4.50 -3.25 -23.46
N ARG A 37 3.65 -3.51 -24.47
CA ARG A 37 3.60 -2.70 -25.69
C ARG A 37 3.31 -1.23 -25.37
N ARG A 38 2.32 -0.96 -24.50
CA ARG A 38 1.97 0.40 -24.09
C ARG A 38 3.02 1.05 -23.22
N GLN A 39 3.70 0.29 -22.35
CA GLN A 39 4.80 0.81 -21.56
C GLN A 39 5.97 1.24 -22.46
N GLN A 40 6.23 0.50 -23.54
CA GLN A 40 7.20 0.89 -24.57
C GLN A 40 6.76 2.15 -25.33
N THR A 41 5.46 2.29 -25.68
CA THR A 41 4.95 3.49 -26.36
C THR A 41 4.94 4.71 -25.43
N ALA A 42 4.53 4.56 -24.18
CA ALA A 42 4.58 5.61 -23.16
C ALA A 42 6.03 5.98 -22.79
N ALA A 43 6.98 5.05 -22.95
CA ALA A 43 8.41 5.35 -22.85
C ALA A 43 8.96 6.15 -24.04
N GLN A 44 8.27 6.17 -25.18
CA GLN A 44 8.60 7.05 -26.32
C GLN A 44 7.99 8.46 -26.16
N GLU A 45 6.83 8.59 -25.52
CA GLU A 45 6.19 9.87 -25.16
C GLU A 45 6.69 10.43 -23.80
N ARG A 46 8.00 10.36 -23.54
CA ARG A 46 8.56 10.79 -22.26
C ARG A 46 8.58 12.33 -22.15
N PRO A 47 7.95 12.95 -21.13
CA PRO A 47 8.49 14.20 -20.58
C PRO A 47 9.95 13.95 -20.14
N PRO A 48 10.80 14.99 -19.95
CA PRO A 48 12.24 14.82 -19.74
C PRO A 48 12.54 13.69 -18.74
N VAL A 49 13.61 12.92 -18.98
CA VAL A 49 13.99 11.68 -18.27
C VAL A 49 13.95 11.81 -16.73
N ASP A 50 14.01 13.04 -16.24
CA ASP A 50 13.87 13.39 -14.85
C ASP A 50 13.30 14.83 -14.71
N PRO A 51 11.96 15.02 -14.82
CA PRO A 51 11.34 16.35 -14.76
C PRO A 51 11.54 17.01 -13.40
N LEU A 52 11.86 16.19 -12.40
CA LEU A 52 12.09 16.58 -11.03
C LEU A 52 13.58 16.52 -10.67
N SER A 53 14.52 16.37 -11.59
CA SER A 53 15.97 16.42 -11.31
C SER A 53 16.44 15.57 -10.10
N VAL A 54 15.76 14.44 -9.85
CA VAL A 54 16.06 13.47 -8.78
C VAL A 54 17.40 12.79 -9.03
N GLY A 55 17.64 12.31 -10.25
CA GLY A 55 18.88 11.65 -10.65
C GLY A 55 20.09 12.58 -10.51
N SER A 56 19.97 13.84 -10.93
CA SER A 56 21.05 14.82 -10.73
C SER A 56 21.28 15.13 -9.24
N ALA A 57 20.22 15.19 -8.43
CA ALA A 57 20.34 15.42 -6.99
C ALA A 57 21.04 14.25 -6.27
N PHE A 58 20.76 13.01 -6.66
CA PHE A 58 21.47 11.83 -6.15
C PHE A 58 22.92 11.76 -6.64
N LEU A 59 23.20 12.14 -7.89
CA LEU A 59 24.57 12.24 -8.40
C LEU A 59 25.38 13.30 -7.66
N GLU A 60 24.77 14.46 -7.36
CA GLU A 60 25.41 15.52 -6.58
C GLU A 60 25.70 15.05 -5.14
N LEU A 61 24.73 14.43 -4.47
CA LEU A 61 24.95 13.80 -3.16
C LEU A 61 26.11 12.80 -3.23
N THR A 62 26.12 11.91 -4.23
CA THR A 62 27.15 10.89 -4.40
C THR A 62 28.53 11.53 -4.59
N ALA A 63 28.63 12.58 -5.42
CA ALA A 63 29.87 13.32 -5.61
C ALA A 63 30.37 13.97 -4.31
N ARG A 64 29.46 14.53 -3.50
CA ARG A 64 29.80 15.11 -2.18
C ARG A 64 30.24 14.04 -1.18
N LEU A 65 29.55 12.89 -1.11
CA LEU A 65 29.96 11.76 -0.28
C LEU A 65 31.35 11.25 -0.64
N MET A 66 31.67 11.18 -1.94
CA MET A 66 33.00 10.79 -2.41
C MET A 66 34.08 11.85 -2.10
N SER A 67 33.69 13.11 -1.90
CA SER A 67 34.61 14.19 -1.52
C SER A 67 34.95 14.24 -0.03
N ASP A 68 34.19 13.54 0.82
CA ASP A 68 34.50 13.31 2.23
C ASP A 68 34.54 11.79 2.55
N PRO A 69 35.62 11.09 2.14
CA PRO A 69 35.78 9.66 2.41
C PRO A 69 35.81 9.32 3.89
N THR A 70 36.23 10.26 4.76
CA THR A 70 36.34 10.06 6.20
C THR A 70 34.98 9.94 6.88
N SER A 71 34.03 10.81 6.53
CA SER A 71 32.65 10.75 7.02
C SER A 71 31.96 9.45 6.58
N VAL A 72 32.15 9.05 5.32
CA VAL A 72 31.62 7.78 4.79
C VAL A 72 32.23 6.57 5.50
N MET A 73 33.54 6.57 5.77
CA MET A 73 34.21 5.45 6.44
C MET A 73 33.74 5.28 7.89
N ASN A 74 33.62 6.39 8.64
CA ASN A 74 33.11 6.37 10.01
C ASN A 74 31.68 5.83 10.08
N ARG A 75 30.81 6.20 9.13
CA ARG A 75 29.44 5.66 9.06
C ARG A 75 29.40 4.18 8.72
N ASN A 76 30.23 3.73 7.77
CA ASN A 76 30.33 2.31 7.45
C ASN A 76 30.75 1.49 8.69
N PHE A 77 31.66 2.02 9.51
CA PHE A 77 32.05 1.39 10.76
C PHE A 77 30.90 1.34 11.77
N ALA A 78 30.16 2.45 11.95
CA ALA A 78 28.98 2.50 12.82
C ALA A 78 27.90 1.49 12.37
N MET A 79 27.60 1.44 11.07
CA MET A 79 26.68 0.46 10.49
C MET A 79 27.17 -0.97 10.75
N TRP A 80 28.45 -1.25 10.53
CA TRP A 80 29.02 -2.57 10.81
C TRP A 80 28.87 -2.96 12.30
N GLN A 81 29.10 -2.01 13.21
CA GLN A 81 28.91 -2.22 14.64
C GLN A 81 27.43 -2.50 14.99
N ASP A 82 26.49 -1.79 14.38
CA ASP A 82 25.05 -2.04 14.55
C ASP A 82 24.66 -3.44 14.06
N TYR A 83 25.19 -3.88 12.92
CA TYR A 83 24.95 -5.22 12.41
C TYR A 83 25.58 -6.31 13.29
N MET A 84 26.77 -6.07 13.86
CA MET A 84 27.37 -7.00 14.82
C MET A 84 26.53 -7.12 16.09
N GLN A 85 26.01 -6.01 16.62
CA GLN A 85 25.08 -6.02 17.74
C GLN A 85 23.79 -6.79 17.39
N LEU A 86 23.24 -6.58 16.19
CA LEU A 86 22.07 -7.32 15.72
C LEU A 86 22.36 -8.82 15.64
N TRP A 87 23.50 -9.23 15.08
CA TRP A 87 23.91 -10.63 15.03
C TRP A 87 24.06 -11.24 16.42
N GLN A 88 24.65 -10.51 17.36
CA GLN A 88 24.78 -10.95 18.75
C GLN A 88 23.40 -11.13 19.40
N ALA A 89 22.54 -10.11 19.35
CA ALA A 89 21.18 -10.16 19.91
C ALA A 89 20.36 -11.31 19.30
N THR A 90 20.42 -11.47 17.98
CA THR A 90 19.74 -12.57 17.25
C THR A 90 20.25 -13.93 17.69
N THR A 91 21.56 -14.07 17.88
CA THR A 91 22.18 -15.32 18.36
C THR A 91 21.71 -15.66 19.77
N LEU A 92 21.68 -14.69 20.69
CA LEU A 92 21.14 -14.86 22.04
C LEU A 92 19.68 -15.31 21.99
N ARG A 93 18.85 -14.68 21.14
CA ARG A 93 17.45 -15.08 20.94
C ARG A 93 17.28 -16.48 20.36
N MET A 94 18.15 -16.90 19.43
CA MET A 94 18.15 -18.28 18.90
C MET A 94 18.47 -19.32 19.99
N PHE A 95 19.30 -18.96 20.97
CA PHE A 95 19.57 -19.79 22.16
C PHE A 95 18.51 -19.68 23.27
N GLY A 96 17.38 -19.03 22.99
CA GLY A 96 16.27 -18.90 23.94
C GLY A 96 16.49 -17.86 25.03
N GLN A 97 17.48 -16.98 24.88
CA GLN A 97 17.70 -15.87 25.81
C GLN A 97 16.93 -14.63 25.35
N GLU A 98 16.53 -13.79 26.31
CA GLU A 98 15.99 -12.46 26.00
C GLU A 98 17.14 -11.52 25.60
N ALA A 99 16.92 -10.73 24.54
CA ALA A 99 17.84 -9.69 24.11
C ALA A 99 17.02 -8.47 23.69
N GLU A 100 17.51 -7.28 24.03
CA GLU A 100 16.87 -6.04 23.60
C GLU A 100 17.02 -5.85 22.09
N PRO A 101 15.98 -5.35 21.40
CA PRO A 101 16.06 -5.07 19.98
C PRO A 101 17.03 -3.92 19.71
N VAL A 102 17.93 -4.11 18.76
CA VAL A 102 18.93 -3.12 18.32
C VAL A 102 18.27 -2.01 17.49
N ALA A 103 17.19 -2.35 16.78
CA ALA A 103 16.38 -1.40 16.04
C ALA A 103 14.88 -1.63 16.28
N VAL A 104 14.14 -0.55 16.48
CA VAL A 104 12.68 -0.57 16.64
C VAL A 104 11.99 0.28 15.58
N PRO A 105 10.83 -0.14 15.06
CA PRO A 105 10.05 0.69 14.14
C PRO A 105 9.67 2.03 14.74
N GLU A 106 9.51 3.05 13.90
CA GLU A 106 8.97 4.34 14.34
C GLU A 106 7.54 4.19 14.91
N ARG A 107 7.18 5.07 15.84
CA ARG A 107 5.83 5.07 16.43
C ARG A 107 4.79 5.25 15.33
N GLY A 108 3.89 4.27 15.21
CA GLY A 108 2.80 4.30 14.24
C GLY A 108 3.11 3.60 12.91
N ASP A 109 4.31 3.03 12.73
CA ASP A 109 4.61 2.20 11.56
C ASP A 109 3.76 0.92 11.58
N ARG A 110 2.79 0.86 10.68
CA ARG A 110 1.82 -0.24 10.61
C ARG A 110 2.38 -1.49 9.92
N ARG A 111 3.52 -1.39 9.24
CA ARG A 111 4.12 -2.49 8.44
C ARG A 111 4.56 -3.67 9.31
N PHE A 112 4.93 -3.40 10.56
CA PHE A 112 5.49 -4.37 11.49
C PHE A 112 4.54 -4.72 12.65
N ARG A 113 3.22 -4.69 12.40
CA ARG A 113 2.19 -4.94 13.42
C ARG A 113 1.95 -6.41 13.73
N ASP A 114 2.16 -7.30 12.77
CA ASP A 114 1.98 -8.74 13.01
C ASP A 114 2.97 -9.23 14.08
N PRO A 115 2.52 -10.00 15.09
CA PRO A 115 3.40 -10.49 16.16
C PRO A 115 4.61 -11.28 15.67
N ALA A 116 4.53 -11.95 14.52
CA ALA A 116 5.65 -12.70 13.96
C ALA A 116 6.88 -11.82 13.69
N TRP A 117 6.71 -10.52 13.45
CA TRP A 117 7.81 -9.58 13.32
C TRP A 117 8.63 -9.41 14.61
N HIS A 118 8.12 -9.82 15.76
CA HIS A 118 8.82 -9.81 17.05
C HIS A 118 9.08 -11.22 17.55
N ASP A 119 8.09 -12.11 17.49
CA ASP A 119 8.13 -13.43 18.10
C ASP A 119 9.04 -14.41 17.34
N ASN A 120 9.12 -14.27 16.01
CA ASN A 120 9.95 -15.13 15.18
C ASN A 120 11.32 -14.49 14.95
N VAL A 121 12.38 -15.21 15.31
CA VAL A 121 13.76 -14.71 15.26
C VAL A 121 14.20 -14.33 13.84
N LEU A 122 13.75 -15.06 12.81
CA LEU A 122 14.09 -14.75 11.41
C LEU A 122 13.41 -13.48 10.92
N PHE A 123 12.10 -13.33 11.16
CA PHE A 123 11.38 -12.13 10.76
C PHE A 123 11.83 -10.90 11.56
N ASP A 124 12.14 -11.08 12.84
CA ASP A 124 12.71 -10.01 13.67
C ASP A 124 14.09 -9.56 13.15
N PHE A 125 14.97 -10.49 12.77
CA PHE A 125 16.25 -10.16 12.13
C PHE A 125 16.07 -9.41 10.80
N ILE A 126 15.16 -9.87 9.93
CA ILE A 126 14.87 -9.21 8.64
C ILE A 126 14.34 -7.79 8.88
N LYS A 127 13.40 -7.62 9.82
CA LYS A 127 12.88 -6.30 10.20
C LYS A 127 14.00 -5.39 10.72
N GLN A 128 14.78 -5.84 11.70
CA GLN A 128 15.81 -5.01 12.32
C GLN A 128 16.93 -4.65 11.32
N SER A 129 17.36 -5.59 10.48
CA SER A 129 18.34 -5.31 9.42
C SER A 129 17.82 -4.29 8.41
N TYR A 130 16.55 -4.35 8.02
CA TYR A 130 15.90 -3.32 7.20
C TYR A 130 15.89 -1.95 7.87
N LEU A 131 15.52 -1.88 9.15
CA LEU A 131 15.46 -0.63 9.92
C LEU A 131 16.85 0.00 10.05
N LEU A 132 17.89 -0.79 10.31
CA LEU A 132 19.28 -0.34 10.35
C LEU A 132 19.73 0.25 9.00
N ALA A 133 19.46 -0.47 7.90
CA ALA A 133 19.81 -0.01 6.56
C ALA A 133 19.04 1.27 6.17
N SER A 134 17.75 1.33 6.52
CA SER A 134 16.90 2.49 6.23
C SER A 134 17.34 3.72 7.01
N ARG A 135 17.65 3.55 8.30
CA ARG A 135 18.23 4.61 9.15
C ARG A 135 19.54 5.12 8.55
N TYR A 136 20.44 4.21 8.18
CA TYR A 136 21.73 4.57 7.57
C TYR A 136 21.54 5.44 6.31
N VAL A 137 20.67 5.02 5.39
CA VAL A 137 20.41 5.78 4.14
C VAL A 137 19.80 7.15 4.45
N LEU A 138 18.80 7.21 5.34
CA LEU A 138 18.10 8.46 5.66
C LEU A 138 18.99 9.45 6.43
N GLU A 139 19.79 8.98 7.39
CA GLU A 139 20.75 9.81 8.11
C GLU A 139 21.83 10.34 7.17
N THR A 140 22.34 9.48 6.28
CA THR A 140 23.31 9.89 5.25
C THR A 140 22.75 11.01 4.38
N VAL A 141 21.46 10.98 4.04
CA VAL A 141 20.84 12.03 3.21
C VAL A 141 20.50 13.30 3.99
N ARG A 142 20.18 13.21 5.28
CA ARG A 142 19.83 14.36 6.15
C ARG A 142 21.01 15.25 6.47
N GLU A 143 22.18 14.64 6.59
CA GLU A 143 23.43 15.11 6.00
C GLU A 143 23.56 16.58 5.55
N ASP A 144 24.27 17.47 6.27
CA ASP A 144 24.73 18.69 5.60
C ASP A 144 25.95 18.40 4.72
N HIS A 145 25.69 18.15 3.44
CA HIS A 145 26.70 17.91 2.41
C HIS A 145 27.07 19.20 1.64
N GLY A 146 26.66 20.37 2.15
CA GLY A 146 26.78 21.65 1.44
C GLY A 146 25.91 21.69 0.18
N LEU A 147 24.76 20.99 0.22
CA LEU A 147 23.70 21.03 -0.79
C LEU A 147 22.77 22.22 -0.51
N ASP A 148 22.15 22.78 -1.54
CA ASP A 148 21.08 23.75 -1.32
C ASP A 148 19.86 23.07 -0.66
N GLU A 149 19.10 23.84 0.11
CA GLU A 149 17.98 23.32 0.90
C GLU A 149 16.91 22.60 0.06
N LYS A 150 16.66 23.06 -1.17
CA LYS A 150 15.65 22.47 -2.05
C LYS A 150 16.12 21.11 -2.60
N THR A 151 17.40 21.00 -2.95
CA THR A 151 18.01 19.74 -3.35
C THR A 151 18.04 18.75 -2.19
N ARG A 152 18.44 19.18 -0.98
CA ARG A 152 18.44 18.35 0.23
C ARG A 152 17.06 17.77 0.53
N GLN A 153 16.01 18.61 0.55
CA GLN A 153 14.63 18.15 0.77
C GLN A 153 14.16 17.15 -0.29
N LYS A 154 14.54 17.38 -1.55
CA LYS A 154 14.21 16.46 -2.64
C LYS A 154 14.88 15.10 -2.45
N VAL A 155 16.18 15.08 -2.18
CA VAL A 155 16.90 13.82 -1.94
C VAL A 155 16.33 13.10 -0.72
N GLU A 156 16.03 13.80 0.37
CA GLU A 156 15.40 13.18 1.56
C GLU A 156 14.04 12.55 1.22
N PHE A 157 13.20 13.28 0.48
CA PHE A 157 11.89 12.78 0.07
C PHE A 157 12.01 11.49 -0.75
N TYR A 158 12.86 11.49 -1.78
CA TYR A 158 13.01 10.32 -2.65
C TYR A 158 13.77 9.17 -2.00
N ALA A 159 14.74 9.45 -1.14
CA ALA A 159 15.41 8.43 -0.34
C ALA A 159 14.41 7.72 0.57
N ARG A 160 13.47 8.46 1.18
CA ARG A 160 12.37 7.88 1.96
C ARG A 160 11.49 6.96 1.11
N GLN A 161 11.04 7.43 -0.06
CA GLN A 161 10.24 6.59 -0.97
C GLN A 161 11.00 5.31 -1.40
N PHE A 162 12.31 5.43 -1.62
CA PHE A 162 13.16 4.30 -2.00
C PHE A 162 13.28 3.27 -0.88
N VAL A 163 13.60 3.69 0.35
CA VAL A 163 13.69 2.75 1.49
C VAL A 163 12.33 2.18 1.86
N ASP A 164 11.25 2.93 1.71
CA ASP A 164 9.89 2.44 1.95
C ASP A 164 9.47 1.37 0.93
N ALA A 165 9.88 1.52 -0.35
CA ALA A 165 9.64 0.53 -1.39
C ALA A 165 10.38 -0.79 -1.13
N LEU A 166 11.55 -0.74 -0.49
CA LEU A 166 12.36 -1.90 -0.12
C LEU A 166 11.95 -2.55 1.20
N ALA A 167 10.89 -2.08 1.86
CA ALA A 167 10.43 -2.67 3.10
C ALA A 167 10.12 -4.17 2.93
N PRO A 168 10.54 -5.04 3.87
CA PRO A 168 10.33 -6.49 3.77
C PRO A 168 8.84 -6.87 3.81
N SER A 169 7.97 -5.99 4.31
CA SER A 169 6.52 -6.14 4.25
C SER A 169 5.97 -6.14 2.81
N ASN A 170 6.71 -5.60 1.83
CA ASN A 170 6.25 -5.46 0.45
C ASN A 170 6.47 -6.74 -0.38
N PHE A 171 7.24 -7.72 0.12
CA PHE A 171 7.60 -8.91 -0.63
C PHE A 171 6.99 -10.17 0.00
N VAL A 172 6.43 -11.03 -0.86
CA VAL A 172 5.76 -12.28 -0.48
C VAL A 172 6.66 -13.16 0.39
N MET A 173 7.96 -13.26 0.04
CA MET A 173 8.90 -14.16 0.72
C MET A 173 9.33 -13.69 2.11
N THR A 174 9.13 -12.42 2.43
CA THR A 174 9.57 -11.83 3.70
C THR A 174 8.42 -11.30 4.55
N ASN A 175 7.18 -11.35 4.05
CA ASN A 175 6.00 -10.92 4.78
C ASN A 175 5.35 -12.12 5.50
N PRO A 176 5.32 -12.14 6.86
CA PRO A 176 4.79 -13.26 7.62
C PRO A 176 3.29 -13.46 7.42
N GLU A 177 2.51 -12.40 7.25
CA GLU A 177 1.06 -12.46 7.03
C GLU A 177 0.76 -13.12 5.68
N VAL A 178 1.50 -12.73 4.64
CA VAL A 178 1.35 -13.30 3.29
C VAL A 178 1.78 -14.76 3.29
N LEU A 179 2.91 -15.11 3.90
CA LEU A 179 3.37 -16.50 3.98
C LEU A 179 2.37 -17.38 4.73
N ARG A 180 1.86 -16.91 5.88
CA ARG A 180 0.85 -17.61 6.66
C ARG A 180 -0.43 -17.84 5.86
N ALA A 181 -0.97 -16.78 5.25
CA ALA A 181 -2.15 -16.88 4.40
C ALA A 181 -1.92 -17.82 3.21
N THR A 182 -0.73 -17.79 2.60
CA THR A 182 -0.37 -18.65 1.47
C THR A 182 -0.36 -20.13 1.88
N ILE A 183 0.14 -20.45 3.08
CA ILE A 183 0.12 -21.82 3.60
C ILE A 183 -1.32 -22.24 3.93
N GLU A 184 -2.07 -21.40 4.64
CA GLU A 184 -3.45 -21.67 5.07
C GLU A 184 -4.39 -21.89 3.88
N THR A 185 -4.27 -21.05 2.84
CA THR A 185 -5.10 -21.15 1.63
C THR A 185 -4.43 -21.97 0.52
N ARG A 186 -3.33 -22.66 0.78
CA ARG A 186 -2.55 -23.44 -0.22
C ARG A 186 -2.26 -22.65 -1.51
N GLY A 187 -1.98 -21.35 -1.40
CA GLY A 187 -1.65 -20.45 -2.51
C GLY A 187 -2.84 -19.75 -3.18
N GLU A 188 -4.09 -20.04 -2.80
CA GLU A 188 -5.28 -19.41 -3.36
C GLU A 188 -5.31 -17.88 -3.19
N ASN A 189 -4.80 -17.36 -2.07
CA ASN A 189 -4.64 -15.91 -1.84
C ASN A 189 -3.85 -15.21 -2.95
N LEU A 190 -2.78 -15.83 -3.45
CA LEU A 190 -1.94 -15.30 -4.52
C LEU A 190 -2.66 -15.35 -5.87
N LEU A 191 -3.38 -16.45 -6.15
CA LEU A 191 -4.19 -16.58 -7.37
C LEU A 191 -5.29 -15.52 -7.42
N ARG A 192 -5.99 -15.30 -6.30
CA ARG A 192 -6.99 -14.23 -6.18
C ARG A 192 -6.36 -12.84 -6.35
N GLY A 193 -5.19 -12.61 -5.77
CA GLY A 193 -4.44 -11.36 -5.96
C GLY A 193 -4.06 -11.11 -7.43
N LEU A 194 -3.60 -12.15 -8.14
CA LEU A 194 -3.31 -12.10 -9.56
C LEU A 194 -4.56 -11.82 -10.40
N LYS A 195 -5.68 -12.49 -10.09
CA LYS A 195 -6.97 -12.22 -10.74
C LYS A 195 -7.38 -10.75 -10.59
N ASN A 196 -7.30 -10.19 -9.38
CA ASN A 196 -7.59 -8.78 -9.14
C ASN A 196 -6.68 -7.84 -9.96
N MET A 197 -5.37 -8.16 -10.02
CA MET A 197 -4.41 -7.38 -10.81
C MET A 197 -4.74 -7.40 -12.31
N LEU A 198 -5.14 -8.56 -12.85
CA LEU A 198 -5.52 -8.70 -14.24
C LEU A 198 -6.81 -7.93 -14.56
N GLU A 199 -7.82 -8.01 -13.68
CA GLU A 199 -9.07 -7.24 -13.81
C GLU A 199 -8.81 -5.72 -13.80
N ASP A 200 -7.95 -5.24 -12.90
CA ASP A 200 -7.57 -3.83 -12.83
C ASP A 200 -6.80 -3.36 -14.07
N LEU A 201 -5.98 -4.24 -14.65
CA LEU A 201 -5.24 -3.98 -15.89
C LEU A 201 -6.17 -3.96 -17.11
N GLU A 202 -7.12 -4.88 -17.18
CA GLU A 202 -8.14 -4.94 -18.22
C GLU A 202 -9.03 -3.70 -18.19
N ARG A 203 -9.51 -3.30 -17.00
CA ARG A 203 -10.31 -2.08 -16.82
C ARG A 203 -9.57 -0.83 -17.26
N GLY A 204 -8.29 -0.72 -16.90
CA GLY A 204 -7.47 0.41 -17.31
C GLY A 204 -6.94 0.30 -18.75
N LYS A 205 -7.40 -0.69 -19.53
CA LYS A 205 -6.98 -0.96 -20.91
C LYS A 205 -5.47 -1.01 -21.02
N GLY A 206 -4.80 -1.84 -20.22
CA GLY A 206 -3.34 -1.93 -20.18
C GLY A 206 -2.65 -0.87 -19.31
N ARG A 207 -3.38 -0.11 -18.49
CA ARG A 207 -2.84 0.63 -17.33
C ARG A 207 -3.44 0.04 -16.07
N LEU A 208 -2.69 -0.02 -14.98
CA LEU A 208 -3.24 -0.42 -13.68
C LEU A 208 -4.23 0.65 -13.21
N ALA A 209 -5.52 0.42 -13.45
CA ALA A 209 -6.57 1.20 -12.84
C ALA A 209 -6.99 0.45 -11.59
N ILE A 210 -6.49 0.81 -10.41
CA ILE A 210 -6.72 0.06 -9.16
C ILE A 210 -8.15 0.31 -8.65
N ARG A 211 -8.87 -0.74 -8.25
CA ARG A 211 -10.23 -0.60 -7.71
C ARG A 211 -10.16 -0.16 -6.25
N MET A 212 -10.63 1.04 -5.94
CA MET A 212 -10.65 1.57 -4.57
C MET A 212 -11.93 1.20 -3.80
N THR A 213 -13.02 0.97 -4.51
CA THR A 213 -14.31 0.57 -3.95
C THR A 213 -15.03 -0.34 -4.93
N ASP A 214 -15.93 -1.18 -4.41
CA ASP A 214 -16.92 -1.82 -5.26
C ASP A 214 -17.80 -0.73 -5.89
N MET A 215 -17.83 -0.71 -7.22
CA MET A 215 -18.56 0.28 -8.02
C MET A 215 -20.04 -0.12 -8.16
N GLU A 216 -20.38 -1.37 -7.89
CA GLU A 216 -21.74 -1.90 -7.96
C GLU A 216 -22.42 -1.94 -6.58
N ALA A 217 -21.64 -1.78 -5.50
CA ALA A 217 -22.17 -1.77 -4.15
C ALA A 217 -23.08 -0.57 -3.83
N PHE A 218 -23.09 0.47 -4.65
CA PHE A 218 -23.81 1.71 -4.37
C PHE A 218 -24.76 2.12 -5.50
N GLU A 219 -26.05 2.11 -5.18
CA GLU A 219 -27.15 2.52 -6.05
C GLU A 219 -27.88 3.72 -5.43
N ILE A 220 -27.82 4.86 -6.13
CA ILE A 220 -28.50 6.10 -5.72
C ILE A 220 -30.01 5.85 -5.64
N GLY A 221 -30.64 6.23 -4.53
CA GLY A 221 -32.06 6.04 -4.26
C GLY A 221 -32.41 4.66 -3.70
N ARG A 222 -31.47 3.70 -3.66
CA ARG A 222 -31.68 2.38 -3.05
C ARG A 222 -30.88 2.17 -1.77
N ASN A 223 -29.60 2.54 -1.77
CA ASN A 223 -28.72 2.37 -0.61
C ASN A 223 -27.80 3.57 -0.32
N ILE A 224 -27.91 4.64 -1.11
CA ILE A 224 -27.38 5.98 -0.87
C ILE A 224 -28.46 6.99 -1.25
N ALA A 225 -28.55 8.14 -0.58
CA ALA A 225 -29.58 9.16 -0.83
C ALA A 225 -31.00 8.60 -0.66
N THR A 226 -31.21 7.84 0.41
CA THR A 226 -32.47 7.13 0.67
C THR A 226 -33.40 7.89 1.61
N THR A 227 -33.04 9.10 2.04
CA THR A 227 -33.90 9.90 2.91
C THR A 227 -35.20 10.23 2.16
N PRO A 228 -36.38 9.84 2.68
CA PRO A 228 -37.64 10.05 1.99
C PRO A 228 -37.88 11.52 1.69
N GLY A 229 -38.26 11.83 0.45
CA GLY A 229 -38.48 13.18 0.01
C GLY A 229 -38.96 13.23 -1.44
N LYS A 230 -39.26 14.43 -1.91
CA LYS A 230 -39.80 14.68 -3.25
C LYS A 230 -39.20 15.92 -3.87
N VAL A 231 -39.04 15.89 -5.20
CA VAL A 231 -38.67 17.08 -5.98
C VAL A 231 -39.90 17.99 -6.08
N VAL A 232 -39.80 19.19 -5.52
CA VAL A 232 -40.90 20.18 -5.50
C VAL A 232 -40.72 21.31 -6.51
N PHE A 233 -39.51 21.47 -7.04
CA PHE A 233 -39.19 22.43 -8.10
C PHE A 233 -38.02 21.92 -8.95
N ARG A 234 -38.03 22.19 -10.26
CA ARG A 234 -36.99 21.80 -11.20
C ARG A 234 -36.80 22.88 -12.27
N ASN A 235 -35.56 23.20 -12.59
CA ASN A 235 -35.18 24.00 -13.77
C ASN A 235 -33.93 23.41 -14.44
N GLU A 236 -33.32 24.14 -15.38
CA GLU A 236 -32.13 23.68 -16.12
C GLU A 236 -30.87 23.55 -15.24
N LEU A 237 -30.84 24.21 -14.09
CA LEU A 237 -29.67 24.26 -13.21
C LEU A 237 -29.80 23.35 -11.97
N MET A 238 -31.02 23.17 -11.45
CA MET A 238 -31.24 22.51 -10.16
C MET A 238 -32.57 21.77 -10.05
N GLU A 239 -32.59 20.84 -9.09
CA GLU A 239 -33.79 20.25 -8.51
C GLU A 239 -33.84 20.62 -7.02
N LEU A 240 -34.99 21.10 -6.56
CA LEU A 240 -35.24 21.37 -5.14
C LEU A 240 -35.94 20.16 -4.53
N ILE A 241 -35.27 19.51 -3.58
CA ILE A 241 -35.80 18.37 -2.85
C ILE A 241 -36.36 18.85 -1.52
N GLN A 242 -37.62 18.51 -1.24
CA GLN A 242 -38.24 18.63 0.08
C GLN A 242 -38.29 17.25 0.71
N TYR A 243 -37.55 17.06 1.80
CA TYR A 243 -37.59 15.83 2.59
C TYR A 243 -38.88 15.71 3.39
N ASP A 244 -39.34 14.47 3.58
CA ASP A 244 -40.51 14.17 4.38
C ASP A 244 -40.21 14.39 5.87
N PRO A 245 -41.18 14.92 6.64
CA PRO A 245 -40.97 15.16 8.06
C PRO A 245 -40.81 13.84 8.82
N ALA A 246 -39.70 13.70 9.55
CA ALA A 246 -39.46 12.54 10.42
C ALA A 246 -40.12 12.65 11.81
N THR A 247 -40.85 13.75 12.07
CA THR A 247 -41.48 14.07 13.37
C THR A 247 -42.85 14.74 13.15
N GLU A 248 -43.74 14.67 14.14
CA GLU A 248 -45.07 15.30 14.06
C GLU A 248 -45.01 16.84 14.06
N GLN A 249 -44.03 17.43 14.74
CA GLN A 249 -43.83 18.88 14.82
C GLN A 249 -42.43 19.25 14.32
N VAL A 250 -42.37 20.23 13.43
CA VAL A 250 -41.11 20.78 12.90
C VAL A 250 -40.97 22.26 13.27
N HIS A 251 -39.75 22.78 13.21
CA HIS A 251 -39.52 24.21 13.42
C HIS A 251 -40.19 25.04 12.32
N LYS A 252 -40.72 26.21 12.71
CA LYS A 252 -41.42 27.13 11.79
C LYS A 252 -40.54 27.66 10.65
N ARG A 253 -39.22 27.79 10.87
CA ARG A 253 -38.26 28.25 9.85
C ARG A 253 -37.63 27.05 9.16
N PRO A 254 -37.71 26.93 7.82
CA PRO A 254 -37.07 25.83 7.09
C PRO A 254 -35.55 25.99 7.04
N LEU A 255 -34.86 24.86 6.91
CA LEU A 255 -33.43 24.81 6.59
C LEU A 255 -33.26 24.59 5.09
N LEU A 256 -32.50 25.46 4.42
CA LEU A 256 -32.09 25.28 3.03
C LEU A 256 -30.62 24.85 2.99
N ILE A 257 -30.35 23.71 2.37
CA ILE A 257 -29.00 23.17 2.18
C ILE A 257 -28.57 23.42 0.73
N VAL A 258 -27.43 24.08 0.54
CA VAL A 258 -26.83 24.32 -0.78
C VAL A 258 -25.54 23.50 -0.87
N PRO A 259 -25.54 22.34 -1.54
CA PRO A 259 -24.37 21.46 -1.62
C PRO A 259 -23.28 22.06 -2.52
N PRO A 260 -22.01 21.62 -2.38
CA PRO A 260 -20.94 21.99 -3.31
C PRO A 260 -21.25 21.43 -4.71
N TRP A 261 -20.93 22.20 -5.75
CA TRP A 261 -21.15 21.85 -7.16
C TRP A 261 -20.08 20.94 -7.78
N ILE A 262 -18.94 20.75 -7.10
CA ILE A 262 -17.84 19.89 -7.58
C ILE A 262 -18.18 18.41 -7.43
N ASN A 263 -18.89 18.05 -6.35
CA ASN A 263 -19.35 16.69 -6.07
C ASN A 263 -20.88 16.67 -6.01
N LYS A 264 -21.48 15.48 -6.02
CA LYS A 264 -22.94 15.35 -5.96
C LYS A 264 -23.48 15.56 -4.53
N PHE A 265 -24.73 16.02 -4.42
CA PHE A 265 -25.35 16.45 -3.16
C PHE A 265 -25.45 15.35 -2.08
N TYR A 266 -25.54 14.07 -2.49
CA TYR A 266 -25.73 12.94 -1.60
C TYR A 266 -24.55 12.67 -0.65
N ILE A 267 -23.46 13.44 -0.73
CA ILE A 267 -22.42 13.44 0.31
C ILE A 267 -22.99 13.83 1.69
N LEU A 268 -24.12 14.55 1.72
CA LEU A 268 -24.85 14.93 2.92
C LEU A 268 -25.97 13.93 3.28
N ASP A 269 -26.16 12.89 2.47
CA ASP A 269 -27.26 11.92 2.55
C ASP A 269 -26.75 10.54 2.09
N LEU A 270 -25.76 10.00 2.83
CA LEU A 270 -25.10 8.73 2.51
C LEU A 270 -25.93 7.55 3.04
N GLN A 271 -25.35 6.70 3.88
CA GLN A 271 -26.04 5.56 4.49
C GLN A 271 -26.50 5.94 5.91
N PRO A 272 -27.63 5.42 6.40
CA PRO A 272 -28.11 5.69 7.76
C PRO A 272 -27.09 5.38 8.88
N LYS A 273 -26.14 4.47 8.61
CA LYS A 273 -25.07 4.10 9.56
C LYS A 273 -23.81 4.97 9.45
N ASN A 274 -23.63 5.70 8.34
CA ASN A 274 -22.40 6.44 7.99
C ASN A 274 -22.68 7.88 7.48
N SER A 275 -23.84 8.47 7.83
CA SER A 275 -24.16 9.89 7.61
C SER A 275 -23.73 10.76 8.79
#